data_AF-A0A1V5X6T8-F1
#
_entry.id   AF-A0A1V5X6T8-F1
#
_cell.length_a   1.000
_cell.length_b   1.000
_cell.length_c   1.000
_cell.angle_alpha   90.00
_cell.angle_beta   90.00
_cell.angle_gamma   90.00
#
_symmetry.space_group_name_H-M   'P 1'
#
loop_
_entity.id
_entity.type
_entity.pdbx_description
1 polymer ?
#
loop_
_entity_poly.entity_id
_entity_poly.type
_entity_poly.pdbx_seq_one_letter_code
_entity_poly.pdbx_strand_id
1 'polypeptide(L)'
;MITQEVIERSPIRALEQAISGGLEPQQLGVIVARAGVGKTACLVQIGLDALLCGKTVLHVSNESPVVHLRSYYDELFRGIEQGTGLEDSPTVLLEIERRRLLISQPGPTLRLDKLREAASLAAGALGRNPEVMIIEGFDWEAAEPADVQQLRELARDIGAEIWLSVRSHRHVPVTDPHGIPSPVDRFSDLIDVVLTLESVEGRIVLHVLKHHGKTGVDVGLELDVVTMQLVQDPRMHKRSGPRTWERFVLHSGGARGAESAFGETAERYGIREITFTFNGHDNRVRNRGLRYLSDADLQLGDVSLRYVSHRLGREFPATVSVRRIIQSIWHQVRPCQQVFVIGQIQEDGTVRGGTGWGAELARRWDKELHVFDQDKKTWFRWDGQAWLNATPVIGSPMFAGIGTAHLTDSGRQAIESLFERSFGPGGD
;
A
#
# COMPACT_ATOMS: atom_id res chain seq x y z
N MET A 1 -14.02 5.75 7.86
CA MET A 1 -14.25 6.14 6.45
C MET A 1 -13.04 5.71 5.63
N ILE A 2 -13.23 5.08 4.48
CA ILE A 2 -12.12 4.75 3.57
C ILE A 2 -11.56 6.09 3.05
N THR A 3 -10.28 6.37 3.31
CA THR A 3 -9.66 7.59 2.81
C THR A 3 -9.45 7.46 1.30
N GLN A 4 -9.72 8.53 0.56
CA GLN A 4 -9.48 8.61 -0.89
C GLN A 4 -8.04 8.20 -1.27
N GLU A 5 -7.10 8.39 -0.35
CA GLU A 5 -5.70 7.97 -0.44
C GLU A 5 -5.50 6.44 -0.54
N VAL A 6 -6.35 5.63 0.09
CA VAL A 6 -6.31 4.15 -0.04
C VAL A 6 -6.69 3.74 -1.45
N ILE A 7 -7.75 4.36 -1.97
CA ILE A 7 -8.29 4.10 -3.30
C ILE A 7 -7.29 4.56 -4.37
N GLU A 8 -6.64 5.71 -4.17
CA GLU A 8 -5.63 6.24 -5.09
C GLU A 8 -4.36 5.39 -5.13
N ARG A 9 -4.00 4.66 -4.06
CA ARG A 9 -2.80 3.78 -4.05
C ARG A 9 -3.03 2.40 -4.66
N SER A 10 -4.27 2.06 -5.00
CA SER A 10 -4.62 0.78 -5.61
C SER A 10 -3.88 0.52 -6.94
N PRO A 11 -3.36 -0.69 -7.19
CA PRO A 11 -2.79 -1.09 -8.48
C PRO A 11 -3.77 -0.91 -9.64
N ILE A 12 -5.07 -0.96 -9.35
CA ILE A 12 -6.15 -0.75 -10.33
C ILE A 12 -6.12 0.66 -10.89
N ARG A 13 -5.72 1.67 -10.13
CA ARG A 13 -5.61 3.05 -10.65
C ARG A 13 -4.50 3.20 -11.69
N ALA A 14 -3.38 2.49 -11.51
CA ALA A 14 -2.31 2.47 -12.52
C ALA A 14 -2.75 1.71 -13.78
N LEU A 15 -3.49 0.61 -13.60
CA LEU A 15 -4.13 -0.12 -14.68
C LEU A 15 -5.14 0.76 -15.44
N GLU A 16 -5.99 1.50 -14.74
CA GLU A 16 -6.99 2.39 -15.35
C GLU A 16 -6.32 3.47 -16.21
N GLN A 17 -5.23 4.06 -15.71
CA GLN A 17 -4.45 5.00 -16.51
C GLN A 17 -3.84 4.35 -17.75
N ALA A 18 -3.30 3.14 -17.61
CA ALA A 18 -2.72 2.39 -18.72
C ALA A 18 -3.75 2.09 -19.82
N ILE A 19 -5.00 1.81 -19.44
CA ILE A 19 -6.08 1.47 -20.37
C ILE A 19 -6.97 2.67 -20.75
N SER A 20 -6.54 3.90 -20.43
CA SER A 20 -7.28 5.15 -20.71
C SER A 20 -8.68 5.22 -20.08
N GLY A 21 -8.87 4.63 -18.90
CA GLY A 21 -10.15 4.50 -18.20
C GLY A 21 -10.23 3.17 -17.45
N GLY A 22 -11.37 2.81 -16.88
CA GLY A 22 -11.60 1.45 -16.37
C GLY A 22 -12.21 0.53 -17.41
N LEU A 23 -12.56 -0.68 -16.97
CA LEU A 23 -13.61 -1.44 -17.62
C LEU A 23 -14.95 -0.75 -17.30
N GLU A 24 -15.72 -0.41 -18.31
CA GLU A 24 -17.00 0.27 -18.12
C GLU A 24 -18.12 -0.75 -17.81
N PRO A 25 -19.25 -0.32 -17.22
CA PRO A 25 -20.41 -1.18 -17.09
C PRO A 25 -20.78 -1.84 -18.42
N GLN A 26 -21.20 -3.10 -18.38
CA GLN A 26 -21.62 -3.90 -19.54
C GLN A 26 -20.48 -4.38 -20.46
N GLN A 27 -19.22 -4.17 -20.06
CA GLN A 27 -18.04 -4.62 -20.80
C GLN A 27 -17.42 -5.89 -20.21
N LEU A 28 -16.60 -6.55 -21.03
CA LEU A 28 -15.86 -7.76 -20.66
C LEU A 28 -14.35 -7.50 -20.58
N GLY A 29 -13.77 -7.85 -19.44
CA GLY A 29 -12.33 -7.88 -19.21
C GLY A 29 -11.85 -9.31 -18.97
N VAL A 30 -10.67 -9.66 -19.49
CA VAL A 30 -10.07 -10.99 -19.28
C VAL A 30 -8.65 -10.88 -18.75
N ILE A 31 -8.30 -11.77 -17.83
CA ILE A 31 -6.94 -11.93 -17.30
C ILE A 31 -6.39 -13.27 -17.74
N VAL A 32 -5.37 -13.23 -18.59
CA VAL A 32 -4.75 -14.42 -19.18
C VAL A 32 -3.40 -14.71 -18.55
N ALA A 33 -3.23 -15.89 -17.99
CA ALA A 33 -1.94 -16.28 -17.44
C ALA A 33 -1.78 -17.79 -17.32
N ARG A 34 -0.53 -18.23 -17.15
CA ARG A 34 -0.21 -19.62 -16.81
C ARG A 34 -0.77 -20.00 -15.44
N ALA A 35 -0.87 -21.30 -15.18
CA ALA A 35 -1.22 -21.81 -13.87
C ALA A 35 -0.21 -21.31 -12.81
N GLY A 36 -0.69 -20.91 -11.63
CA GLY A 36 0.15 -20.49 -10.50
C GLY A 36 0.74 -19.07 -10.57
N VAL A 37 0.50 -18.30 -11.64
CA VAL A 37 1.04 -16.92 -11.76
C VAL A 37 0.27 -15.89 -10.91
N GLY A 38 -0.95 -16.23 -10.45
CA GLY A 38 -1.72 -15.36 -9.55
C GLY A 38 -2.94 -14.67 -10.17
N LYS A 39 -3.57 -15.24 -11.19
CA LYS A 39 -4.83 -14.73 -11.78
C LYS A 39 -5.91 -14.44 -10.74
N THR A 40 -6.15 -15.40 -9.85
CA THR A 40 -7.13 -15.27 -8.77
C THR A 40 -6.82 -14.07 -7.89
N ALA A 41 -5.57 -13.91 -7.45
CA ALA A 41 -5.18 -12.77 -6.63
C ALA A 41 -5.34 -11.43 -7.39
N CYS A 42 -5.04 -11.37 -8.69
CA CYS A 42 -5.30 -10.18 -9.50
C CYS A 42 -6.80 -9.86 -9.66
N LEU A 43 -7.65 -10.87 -9.88
CA LEU A 43 -9.10 -10.69 -9.93
C LEU A 43 -9.65 -10.25 -8.56
N VAL A 44 -9.15 -10.83 -7.49
CA VAL A 44 -9.50 -10.43 -6.13
C VAL A 44 -9.08 -8.98 -5.86
N GLN A 45 -7.93 -8.51 -6.36
CA GLN A 45 -7.54 -7.09 -6.29
C GLN A 45 -8.56 -6.18 -6.98
N ILE A 46 -9.02 -6.54 -8.20
CA ILE A 46 -10.07 -5.79 -8.92
C ILE A 46 -11.35 -5.73 -8.09
N GLY A 47 -11.79 -6.88 -7.57
CA GLY A 47 -12.98 -6.93 -6.72
C GLY A 47 -12.83 -6.14 -5.42
N LEU A 48 -11.66 -6.19 -4.79
CA LEU A 48 -11.39 -5.47 -3.55
C LEU A 48 -11.37 -3.95 -3.78
N ASP A 49 -10.77 -3.46 -4.87
CA ASP A 49 -10.83 -2.05 -5.28
C ASP A 49 -12.28 -1.58 -5.46
N ALA A 50 -13.08 -2.38 -6.18
CA ALA A 50 -14.49 -2.08 -6.38
C ALA A 50 -15.27 -1.99 -5.05
N LEU A 51 -15.04 -2.93 -4.12
CA LEU A 51 -15.67 -2.92 -2.79
C LEU A 51 -15.23 -1.70 -1.97
N LEU A 52 -13.96 -1.32 -2.03
CA LEU A 52 -13.43 -0.11 -1.37
C LEU A 52 -14.01 1.17 -1.96
N CYS A 53 -14.37 1.17 -3.26
CA CYS A 53 -15.11 2.25 -3.91
C CYS A 53 -16.62 2.22 -3.63
N GLY A 54 -17.11 1.27 -2.83
CA GLY A 54 -18.52 1.14 -2.47
C GLY A 54 -19.40 0.41 -3.49
N LYS A 55 -18.80 -0.21 -4.51
CA LYS A 55 -19.52 -1.06 -5.47
C LYS A 55 -19.91 -2.41 -4.86
N THR A 56 -20.92 -3.07 -5.43
CA THR A 56 -21.22 -4.48 -5.12
C THR A 56 -20.45 -5.45 -6.03
N VAL A 57 -19.94 -6.54 -5.45
CA VAL A 57 -19.14 -7.54 -6.16
C VAL A 57 -19.73 -8.94 -5.99
N LEU A 58 -19.95 -9.63 -7.10
CA LEU A 58 -20.20 -11.07 -7.14
C LEU A 58 -18.94 -11.78 -7.64
N HIS A 59 -18.42 -12.75 -6.90
CA HIS A 59 -17.31 -13.60 -7.34
C HIS A 59 -17.78 -15.05 -7.43
N VAL A 60 -17.82 -15.58 -8.66
CA VAL A 60 -18.19 -16.98 -8.96
C VAL A 60 -16.94 -17.75 -9.38
N SER A 61 -16.64 -18.85 -8.70
CA SER A 61 -15.49 -19.70 -9.01
C SER A 61 -15.88 -21.18 -9.04
N ASN A 62 -15.42 -21.93 -10.02
CA ASN A 62 -15.38 -23.40 -9.93
C ASN A 62 -13.98 -23.92 -9.55
N GLU A 63 -12.96 -23.06 -9.56
CA GLU A 63 -11.57 -23.44 -9.34
C GLU A 63 -11.23 -23.48 -7.85
N SER A 64 -11.86 -22.64 -7.03
CA SER A 64 -11.59 -22.51 -5.60
C SER A 64 -12.86 -22.57 -4.74
N PRO A 65 -12.81 -23.25 -3.58
CA PRO A 65 -13.88 -23.18 -2.58
C PRO A 65 -13.97 -21.78 -1.96
N VAL A 66 -15.15 -21.42 -1.44
CA VAL A 66 -15.41 -20.09 -0.85
C VAL A 66 -14.41 -19.73 0.26
N VAL A 67 -14.00 -20.70 1.09
CA VAL A 67 -13.03 -20.49 2.17
C VAL A 67 -11.68 -20.01 1.62
N HIS A 68 -11.25 -20.54 0.47
CA HIS A 68 -10.01 -20.15 -0.17
C HIS A 68 -10.12 -18.76 -0.78
N LEU A 69 -11.22 -18.46 -1.49
CA LEU A 69 -11.47 -17.11 -2.02
C LEU A 69 -11.47 -16.06 -0.91
N ARG A 70 -12.16 -16.34 0.21
CA ARG A 70 -12.17 -15.46 1.38
C ARG A 70 -10.76 -15.21 1.91
N SER A 71 -9.92 -16.24 1.97
CA SER A 71 -8.54 -16.11 2.43
C SER A 71 -7.73 -15.13 1.55
N TYR A 72 -7.91 -15.17 0.22
CA TYR A 72 -7.28 -14.18 -0.67
C TYR A 72 -7.74 -12.75 -0.38
N TYR A 73 -9.05 -12.52 -0.22
CA TYR A 73 -9.55 -11.18 0.10
C TYR A 73 -9.01 -10.70 1.46
N ASP A 74 -8.99 -11.58 2.47
CA ASP A 74 -8.49 -11.24 3.81
C ASP A 74 -6.99 -10.90 3.78
N GLU A 75 -6.19 -11.67 3.03
CA GLU A 75 -4.75 -11.45 2.89
C GLU A 75 -4.44 -10.15 2.14
N LEU A 76 -5.10 -9.92 1.00
CA LEU A 76 -4.90 -8.70 0.22
C LEU A 76 -5.39 -7.45 0.97
N PHE A 77 -6.52 -7.54 1.70
CA PHE A 77 -7.00 -6.45 2.53
C PHE A 77 -6.04 -6.13 3.68
N ARG A 78 -5.45 -7.14 4.34
CA ARG A 78 -4.40 -6.92 5.35
C ARG A 78 -3.18 -6.21 4.77
N GLY A 79 -2.79 -6.53 3.54
CA GLY A 79 -1.72 -5.82 2.83
C GLY A 79 -2.03 -4.32 2.68
N ILE A 80 -3.27 -3.99 2.31
CA ILE A 80 -3.75 -2.60 2.23
C ILE A 80 -3.73 -1.94 3.61
N GLU A 81 -4.29 -2.59 4.63
CA GLU A 81 -4.33 -2.07 6.01
C GLU A 81 -2.93 -1.69 6.53
N GLN A 82 -1.95 -2.57 6.32
CA GLN A 82 -0.56 -2.34 6.72
C GLN A 82 0.11 -1.22 5.92
N GLY A 83 -0.18 -1.12 4.62
CA GLY A 83 0.43 -0.14 3.72
C GLY A 83 -0.16 1.28 3.80
N THR A 84 -1.42 1.42 4.21
CA THR A 84 -2.13 2.71 4.21
C THR A 84 -2.51 3.24 5.59
N GLY A 85 -2.37 2.44 6.66
CA GLY A 85 -2.70 2.88 8.01
C GLY A 85 -4.19 3.19 8.20
N LEU A 86 -5.04 2.33 7.66
CA LEU A 86 -6.50 2.47 7.65
C LEU A 86 -7.06 2.62 9.09
N GLU A 87 -7.56 3.80 9.45
CA GLU A 87 -7.89 4.15 10.85
C GLU A 87 -9.09 3.37 11.43
N ASP A 88 -9.97 2.84 10.56
CA ASP A 88 -11.21 2.14 10.95
C ASP A 88 -11.42 0.84 10.13
N SER A 89 -10.41 -0.04 10.21
CA SER A 89 -10.39 -1.33 9.51
C SER A 89 -11.60 -2.24 9.79
N PRO A 90 -12.10 -2.40 11.04
CA PRO A 90 -13.25 -3.26 11.31
C PRO A 90 -14.53 -2.83 10.60
N THR A 91 -14.81 -1.52 10.56
CA THR A 91 -16.00 -0.98 9.88
C THR A 91 -15.87 -1.16 8.37
N VAL A 92 -14.68 -0.95 7.81
CA VAL A 92 -14.42 -1.15 6.38
C VAL A 92 -14.56 -2.62 5.99
N LEU A 93 -14.05 -3.54 6.81
CA LEU A 93 -14.23 -4.97 6.60
C LEU A 93 -15.72 -5.35 6.60
N LEU A 94 -16.52 -4.81 7.53
CA LEU A 94 -17.96 -5.05 7.57
C LEU A 94 -18.66 -4.55 6.30
N GLU A 95 -18.28 -3.38 5.78
CA GLU A 95 -18.84 -2.83 4.55
C GLU A 95 -18.43 -3.64 3.30
N ILE A 96 -17.20 -4.15 3.26
CA ILE A 96 -16.72 -5.09 2.23
C ILE A 96 -17.57 -6.37 2.25
N GLU A 97 -17.77 -6.98 3.43
CA GLU A 97 -18.58 -8.20 3.57
C GLU A 97 -20.05 -7.98 3.17
N ARG A 98 -20.61 -6.80 3.46
CA ARG A 98 -22.00 -6.46 3.07
C ARG A 98 -22.21 -6.29 1.58
N ARG A 99 -21.17 -5.92 0.84
CA ARG A 99 -21.24 -5.64 -0.60
C ARG A 99 -20.72 -6.76 -1.47
N ARG A 100 -20.29 -7.88 -0.88
CA ARG A 100 -19.67 -9.00 -1.58
C ARG A 100 -20.49 -10.28 -1.43
N LEU A 101 -20.68 -11.00 -2.53
CA LEU A 101 -21.13 -12.39 -2.50
C LEU A 101 -20.09 -13.30 -3.16
N LEU A 102 -19.69 -14.37 -2.44
CA LEU A 102 -18.79 -15.40 -2.94
C LEU A 102 -19.61 -16.66 -3.23
N ILE A 103 -19.52 -17.19 -4.45
CA ILE A 103 -20.18 -18.42 -4.86
C ILE A 103 -19.13 -19.38 -5.39
N SER A 104 -19.05 -20.56 -4.80
CA SER A 104 -18.23 -21.65 -5.34
C SER A 104 -19.15 -22.74 -5.90
N GLN A 105 -18.98 -23.04 -7.18
CA GLN A 105 -19.73 -24.09 -7.88
C GLN A 105 -18.76 -25.19 -8.33
N PRO A 106 -18.59 -26.25 -7.53
CA PRO A 106 -17.69 -27.33 -7.89
C PRO A 106 -18.22 -28.05 -9.14
N GLY A 107 -17.33 -28.27 -10.11
CA GLY A 107 -17.67 -28.87 -11.40
C GLY A 107 -16.55 -28.62 -12.41
N PRO A 108 -16.58 -29.27 -13.59
CA PRO A 108 -15.51 -29.16 -14.56
C PRO A 108 -15.37 -27.73 -15.11
N THR A 109 -16.47 -27.07 -15.44
CA THR A 109 -16.50 -25.76 -16.10
C THR A 109 -17.76 -24.97 -15.76
N LEU A 110 -17.65 -23.63 -15.65
CA LEU A 110 -18.81 -22.76 -15.41
C LEU A 110 -19.59 -22.53 -16.72
N ARG A 111 -20.89 -22.83 -16.69
CA ARG A 111 -21.81 -22.59 -17.81
C ARG A 111 -22.61 -21.32 -17.62
N LEU A 112 -23.05 -20.70 -18.72
CA LEU A 112 -23.77 -19.43 -18.68
C LEU A 112 -25.08 -19.47 -17.89
N ASP A 113 -25.86 -20.55 -18.00
CA ASP A 113 -27.11 -20.71 -17.23
C ASP A 113 -26.85 -20.59 -15.72
N LYS A 114 -25.75 -21.17 -15.24
CA LYS A 114 -25.32 -21.07 -13.84
C LYS A 114 -24.81 -19.69 -13.44
N LEU A 115 -24.20 -18.96 -14.37
CA LEU A 115 -23.81 -17.57 -14.14
C LEU A 115 -25.02 -16.65 -14.01
N ARG A 116 -26.07 -16.87 -14.81
CA ARG A 116 -27.35 -16.13 -14.70
C ARG A 116 -28.06 -16.42 -13.38
N GLU A 117 -28.12 -17.69 -12.96
CA GLU A 117 -28.64 -18.09 -11.65
C GLU A 117 -27.86 -17.40 -10.50
N ALA A 118 -26.53 -17.41 -10.58
CA ALA A 118 -25.66 -16.78 -9.59
C ALA A 118 -25.86 -15.26 -9.51
N ALA A 119 -26.01 -14.58 -10.66
CA ALA A 119 -26.29 -13.14 -10.71
C ALA A 119 -27.66 -12.81 -10.08
N SER A 120 -28.68 -13.62 -10.35
CA SER A 120 -30.00 -13.47 -9.72
C SER A 120 -29.94 -13.68 -8.19
N LEU A 121 -29.17 -14.66 -7.72
CA LEU A 121 -28.97 -14.88 -6.29
C LEU A 121 -28.25 -13.70 -5.63
N ALA A 122 -27.24 -13.16 -6.29
CA ALA A 122 -26.50 -11.98 -5.83
C ALA A 122 -27.40 -10.75 -5.73
N ALA A 123 -28.27 -10.52 -6.72
CA ALA A 123 -29.22 -9.42 -6.69
C ALA A 123 -30.14 -9.49 -5.46
N GLY A 124 -30.63 -10.68 -5.12
CA GLY A 124 -31.45 -10.90 -3.93
C GLY A 124 -30.67 -10.70 -2.62
N ALA A 125 -29.45 -11.24 -2.51
CA ALA A 125 -28.65 -11.17 -1.30
C ALA A 125 -28.06 -9.77 -1.02
N LEU A 126 -27.69 -9.04 -2.08
CA LEU A 126 -27.08 -7.71 -2.00
C LEU A 126 -28.12 -6.58 -2.06
N GLY A 127 -29.38 -6.91 -2.36
CA GLY A 127 -30.49 -5.95 -2.51
C GLY A 127 -30.46 -5.13 -3.82
N ARG A 128 -29.48 -5.38 -4.68
CA ARG A 128 -29.29 -4.77 -6.01
C ARG A 128 -28.40 -5.65 -6.86
N ASN A 129 -28.44 -5.49 -8.18
CA ASN A 129 -27.51 -6.19 -9.08
C ASN A 129 -26.05 -5.92 -8.66
N PRO A 130 -25.16 -6.91 -8.79
CA PRO A 130 -23.73 -6.68 -8.62
C PRO A 130 -23.25 -5.68 -9.68
N GLU A 131 -22.43 -4.72 -9.28
CA GLU A 131 -21.82 -3.76 -10.21
C GLU A 131 -20.57 -4.37 -10.87
N VAL A 132 -19.93 -5.34 -10.21
CA VAL A 132 -18.79 -6.11 -10.72
C VAL A 132 -19.07 -7.60 -10.57
N MET A 133 -18.86 -8.37 -11.64
CA MET A 133 -18.94 -9.83 -11.61
C MET A 133 -17.60 -10.44 -12.01
N ILE A 134 -17.01 -11.23 -11.11
CA ILE A 134 -15.76 -11.97 -11.33
C ILE A 134 -16.11 -13.44 -11.58
N ILE A 135 -15.55 -14.02 -12.62
CA ILE A 135 -15.82 -15.39 -13.07
C ILE A 135 -14.50 -16.16 -13.22
N GLU A 136 -14.31 -17.22 -12.46
CA GLU A 136 -13.17 -18.12 -12.57
C GLU A 136 -13.57 -19.51 -13.06
N GLY A 137 -12.92 -19.95 -14.14
CA GLY A 137 -13.08 -21.29 -14.73
C GLY A 137 -14.24 -21.44 -15.71
N PHE A 138 -14.52 -20.38 -16.46
CA PHE A 138 -15.24 -20.47 -17.73
C PHE A 138 -14.43 -21.29 -18.75
N ASP A 139 -15.08 -22.15 -19.53
CA ASP A 139 -14.41 -23.03 -20.51
C ASP A 139 -14.07 -22.30 -21.80
N TRP A 140 -12.97 -21.56 -21.78
CA TRP A 140 -12.53 -20.82 -22.96
C TRP A 140 -12.06 -21.71 -24.11
N GLU A 141 -11.72 -22.98 -23.87
CA GLU A 141 -11.27 -23.90 -24.92
C GLU A 141 -12.47 -24.41 -25.73
N ALA A 142 -13.53 -24.83 -25.05
CA ALA A 142 -14.76 -25.30 -25.70
C ALA A 142 -15.71 -24.18 -26.15
N ALA A 143 -15.52 -22.94 -25.69
CA ALA A 143 -16.39 -21.82 -26.03
C ALA A 143 -16.44 -21.51 -27.52
N GLU A 144 -17.61 -21.10 -27.98
CA GLU A 144 -17.86 -20.51 -29.30
C GLU A 144 -18.14 -19.01 -29.18
N PRO A 145 -18.02 -18.22 -30.28
CA PRO A 145 -18.32 -16.79 -30.24
C PRO A 145 -19.73 -16.45 -29.73
N ALA A 146 -20.69 -17.36 -29.94
CA ALA A 146 -22.04 -17.23 -29.41
C ALA A 146 -22.08 -17.24 -27.87
N ASP A 147 -21.25 -18.06 -27.21
CA ASP A 147 -21.20 -18.12 -25.75
C ASP A 147 -20.65 -16.81 -25.15
N VAL A 148 -19.61 -16.25 -25.77
CA VAL A 148 -19.02 -14.96 -25.35
C VAL A 148 -19.98 -13.80 -25.63
N GLN A 149 -20.74 -13.86 -26.73
CA GLN A 149 -21.81 -12.90 -26.98
C GLN A 149 -22.89 -12.94 -25.89
N GLN A 150 -23.27 -14.15 -25.43
CA GLN A 150 -24.23 -14.28 -24.34
C GLN A 150 -23.66 -13.81 -22.98
N LEU A 151 -22.34 -13.87 -22.76
CA LEU A 151 -21.69 -13.20 -21.62
C LEU A 151 -21.81 -11.67 -21.71
N ARG A 152 -21.67 -11.08 -22.90
CA ARG A 152 -21.93 -9.64 -23.10
C ARG A 152 -23.37 -9.27 -22.82
N GLU A 153 -24.31 -10.11 -23.24
CA GLU A 153 -25.73 -9.93 -22.94
C GLU A 153 -25.98 -9.99 -21.44
N LEU A 154 -25.40 -10.97 -20.73
CA LEU A 154 -25.46 -11.02 -19.28
C LEU A 154 -24.92 -9.72 -18.66
N ALA A 155 -23.75 -9.23 -19.07
CA ALA A 155 -23.17 -7.98 -18.58
C ALA A 155 -24.12 -6.79 -18.76
N ARG A 156 -24.78 -6.69 -19.93
CA ARG A 156 -25.80 -5.67 -20.22
C ARG A 156 -27.04 -5.82 -19.33
N ASP A 157 -27.56 -7.04 -19.21
CA ASP A 157 -28.80 -7.34 -18.46
C ASP A 157 -28.68 -6.93 -16.98
N ILE A 158 -27.52 -7.19 -16.36
CA ILE A 158 -27.29 -6.84 -14.96
C ILE A 158 -26.67 -5.46 -14.78
N GLY A 159 -26.16 -4.84 -15.86
CA GLY A 159 -25.48 -3.55 -15.83
C GLY A 159 -24.09 -3.60 -15.18
N ALA A 160 -23.43 -4.75 -15.18
CA ALA A 160 -22.17 -4.98 -14.48
C ALA A 160 -20.96 -4.97 -15.43
N GLU A 161 -19.80 -4.60 -14.91
CA GLU A 161 -18.51 -4.98 -15.52
C GLU A 161 -18.23 -6.48 -15.21
N ILE A 162 -17.80 -7.26 -16.20
CA ILE A 162 -17.49 -8.69 -16.01
C ILE A 162 -16.01 -8.96 -16.25
N TRP A 163 -15.36 -9.58 -15.25
CA TRP A 163 -13.97 -9.99 -15.31
C TRP A 163 -13.85 -11.52 -15.29
N LEU A 164 -13.09 -12.09 -16.25
CA LEU A 164 -12.90 -13.54 -16.35
C LEU A 164 -11.43 -13.94 -16.27
N SER A 165 -11.14 -15.08 -15.63
CA SER A 165 -9.82 -15.71 -15.71
C SER A 165 -9.70 -16.61 -16.96
N VAL A 166 -8.51 -16.60 -17.58
CA VAL A 166 -8.16 -17.51 -18.68
C VAL A 166 -6.81 -18.16 -18.44
N ARG A 167 -6.72 -19.45 -18.69
CA ARG A 167 -5.47 -20.20 -18.59
C ARG A 167 -4.80 -20.24 -19.97
N SER A 168 -3.55 -19.80 -20.03
CA SER A 168 -2.70 -19.94 -21.23
C SER A 168 -1.76 -21.15 -21.11
N HIS A 169 -1.49 -21.83 -22.23
CA HIS A 169 -0.65 -23.03 -22.26
C HIS A 169 0.79 -22.72 -22.72
N ARG A 170 1.80 -23.35 -22.07
CA ARG A 170 3.25 -23.09 -22.31
C ARG A 170 3.71 -23.42 -23.74
N HIS A 171 3.03 -24.36 -24.40
CA HIS A 171 3.45 -24.89 -25.70
C HIS A 171 2.66 -24.35 -26.89
N VAL A 172 1.69 -23.47 -26.64
CA VAL A 172 0.91 -22.84 -27.71
C VAL A 172 1.59 -21.51 -28.04
N PRO A 173 2.19 -21.37 -29.24
CA PRO A 173 2.80 -20.11 -29.63
C PRO A 173 1.72 -19.04 -29.78
N VAL A 174 2.03 -17.82 -29.36
CA VAL A 174 1.19 -16.66 -29.62
C VAL A 174 1.33 -16.29 -31.09
N THR A 175 0.28 -16.55 -31.86
CA THR A 175 0.24 -16.29 -33.32
C THR A 175 -0.52 -15.03 -33.68
N ASP A 176 -1.29 -14.48 -32.74
CA ASP A 176 -2.01 -13.23 -32.93
C ASP A 176 -1.03 -12.06 -33.13
N PRO A 177 -1.22 -11.21 -34.18
CA PRO A 177 -0.33 -10.08 -34.47
C PRO A 177 -0.22 -9.06 -33.33
N HIS A 178 -1.16 -9.05 -32.39
CA HIS A 178 -1.20 -8.13 -31.26
C HIS A 178 -0.74 -8.78 -29.94
N GLY A 179 -0.26 -10.02 -29.99
CA GLY A 179 0.26 -10.72 -28.83
C GLY A 179 -0.82 -11.35 -27.95
N ILE A 180 -2.09 -11.40 -28.39
CA ILE A 180 -3.17 -12.02 -27.62
C ILE A 180 -3.01 -13.55 -27.64
N PRO A 181 -2.88 -14.22 -26.48
CA PRO A 181 -2.69 -15.67 -26.44
C PRO A 181 -4.00 -16.45 -26.68
N SER A 182 -3.87 -17.63 -27.28
CA SER A 182 -4.92 -18.65 -27.31
C SER A 182 -5.35 -19.05 -25.90
N PRO A 183 -6.65 -19.35 -25.66
CA PRO A 183 -7.76 -19.36 -26.64
C PRO A 183 -8.49 -18.01 -26.84
N VAL A 184 -7.99 -16.92 -26.24
CA VAL A 184 -8.67 -15.61 -26.18
C VAL A 184 -8.63 -14.87 -27.52
N ASP A 185 -7.59 -15.10 -28.31
CA ASP A 185 -7.41 -14.57 -29.66
C ASP A 185 -8.65 -14.77 -30.55
N ARG A 186 -9.32 -15.93 -30.43
CA ARG A 186 -10.57 -16.25 -31.15
C ARG A 186 -11.74 -15.32 -30.87
N PHE A 187 -11.71 -14.62 -29.73
CA PHE A 187 -12.82 -13.80 -29.23
C PHE A 187 -12.44 -12.33 -29.08
N SER A 188 -11.31 -11.91 -29.66
CA SER A 188 -10.77 -10.55 -29.47
C SER A 188 -11.86 -9.50 -29.66
N ASP A 189 -12.63 -9.53 -30.74
CA ASP A 189 -13.68 -8.54 -31.05
C ASP A 189 -14.82 -8.43 -30.02
N LEU A 190 -15.01 -9.48 -29.21
CA LEU A 190 -16.06 -9.53 -28.18
C LEU A 190 -15.55 -9.10 -26.80
N ILE A 191 -14.25 -8.90 -26.64
CA ILE A 191 -13.60 -8.56 -25.38
C ILE A 191 -13.07 -7.13 -25.44
N ASP A 192 -13.42 -6.33 -24.44
CA ASP A 192 -13.10 -4.91 -24.39
C ASP A 192 -11.69 -4.68 -23.82
N VAL A 193 -11.27 -5.47 -22.81
CA VAL A 193 -9.94 -5.39 -22.18
C VAL A 193 -9.30 -6.78 -22.06
N VAL A 194 -8.05 -6.92 -22.51
CA VAL A 194 -7.24 -8.15 -22.36
C VAL A 194 -5.96 -7.82 -21.60
N LEU A 195 -5.80 -8.43 -20.43
CA LEU A 195 -4.61 -8.33 -19.59
C LEU A 195 -3.89 -9.67 -19.57
N THR A 196 -2.56 -9.67 -19.49
CA THR A 196 -1.79 -10.88 -19.23
C THR A 196 -0.88 -10.73 -18.02
N LEU A 197 -0.71 -11.82 -17.26
CA LEU A 197 0.24 -11.89 -16.16
C LEU A 197 1.37 -12.84 -16.52
N GLU A 198 2.59 -12.33 -16.40
CA GLU A 198 3.81 -13.10 -16.58
C GLU A 198 4.63 -13.12 -15.30
N SER A 199 5.32 -14.24 -15.05
CA SER A 199 6.31 -14.31 -13.99
C SER A 199 7.71 -14.23 -14.59
N VAL A 200 8.42 -13.14 -14.29
CA VAL A 200 9.75 -12.83 -14.81
C VAL A 200 10.68 -12.66 -13.62
N GLU A 201 11.71 -13.51 -13.51
CA GLU A 201 12.75 -13.43 -12.47
C GLU A 201 12.22 -13.33 -11.02
N GLY A 202 11.09 -14.00 -10.73
CA GLY A 202 10.48 -13.98 -9.39
C GLY A 202 9.64 -12.74 -9.09
N ARG A 203 9.32 -11.93 -10.11
CA ARG A 203 8.32 -10.86 -10.07
C ARG A 203 7.11 -11.23 -10.92
N ILE A 204 5.97 -10.59 -10.67
CA ILE A 204 4.80 -10.68 -11.54
C ILE A 204 4.71 -9.38 -12.34
N VAL A 205 4.56 -9.48 -13.66
CA VAL A 205 4.37 -8.33 -14.54
C VAL A 205 2.99 -8.46 -15.19
N LEU A 206 2.17 -7.42 -15.06
CA LEU A 206 0.89 -7.30 -15.72
C LEU A 206 1.06 -6.48 -16.99
N HIS A 207 0.76 -7.07 -18.14
CA HIS A 207 0.77 -6.39 -19.43
C HIS A 207 -0.65 -6.16 -19.94
N VAL A 208 -0.89 -4.98 -20.52
CA VAL A 208 -2.13 -4.69 -21.25
C VAL A 208 -1.92 -5.09 -22.71
N LEU A 209 -2.69 -6.05 -23.22
CA LEU A 209 -2.61 -6.48 -24.62
C LEU A 209 -3.64 -5.77 -25.50
N LYS A 210 -4.82 -5.51 -24.92
CA LYS A 210 -5.93 -4.81 -25.57
C LYS A 210 -6.69 -3.96 -24.57
N HIS A 211 -7.14 -2.79 -25.00
CA HIS A 211 -8.14 -1.99 -24.30
C HIS A 211 -8.99 -1.16 -25.27
N HIS A 212 -10.32 -1.18 -25.14
CA HIS A 212 -11.26 -0.32 -25.86
C HIS A 212 -10.98 -0.22 -27.38
N GLY A 213 -10.71 -1.37 -28.01
CA GLY A 213 -10.40 -1.48 -29.44
C GLY A 213 -8.96 -1.10 -29.84
N LYS A 214 -8.12 -0.64 -28.90
CA LYS A 214 -6.68 -0.42 -29.10
C LYS A 214 -5.89 -1.66 -28.71
N THR A 215 -4.93 -2.03 -29.55
CA THR A 215 -4.05 -3.20 -29.38
C THR A 215 -2.58 -2.79 -29.48
N GLY A 216 -1.68 -3.59 -28.89
CA GLY A 216 -0.23 -3.35 -28.97
C GLY A 216 0.32 -2.27 -28.02
N VAL A 217 -0.42 -1.93 -26.95
CA VAL A 217 -0.01 -0.97 -25.93
C VAL A 217 0.54 -1.73 -24.72
N ASP A 218 1.81 -2.14 -24.79
CA ASP A 218 2.44 -2.84 -23.67
C ASP A 218 2.80 -1.86 -22.52
N VAL A 219 1.89 -1.74 -21.55
CA VAL A 219 2.19 -1.15 -20.25
C VAL A 219 2.42 -2.28 -19.25
N GLY A 220 3.69 -2.58 -18.97
CA GLY A 220 4.09 -3.52 -17.93
C GLY A 220 4.00 -2.90 -16.54
N LEU A 221 3.08 -3.38 -15.71
CA LEU A 221 2.98 -3.05 -14.29
C LEU A 221 3.66 -4.15 -13.47
N GLU A 222 4.73 -3.83 -12.74
CA GLU A 222 5.37 -4.78 -11.84
C GLU A 222 4.57 -4.91 -10.53
N LEU A 223 4.21 -6.14 -10.17
CA LEU A 223 3.44 -6.50 -8.98
C LEU A 223 4.27 -7.38 -8.03
N ASP A 224 4.16 -7.09 -6.74
CA ASP A 224 4.73 -7.89 -5.66
C ASP A 224 4.03 -9.25 -5.60
N VAL A 225 4.81 -10.31 -5.48
CA VAL A 225 4.30 -11.69 -5.67
C VAL A 225 3.38 -12.18 -4.56
N VAL A 226 3.41 -11.54 -3.39
CA VAL A 226 2.58 -11.90 -2.23
C VAL A 226 1.39 -10.96 -2.14
N THR A 227 1.65 -9.66 -2.17
CA THR A 227 0.65 -8.63 -1.90
C THR A 227 -0.10 -8.19 -3.15
N MET A 228 0.38 -8.54 -4.35
CA MET A 228 -0.13 -8.07 -5.64
C MET A 228 -0.24 -6.54 -5.73
N GLN A 229 0.57 -5.82 -4.95
CA GLN A 229 0.69 -4.36 -5.00
C GLN A 229 1.77 -3.97 -6.01
N LEU A 230 1.74 -2.74 -6.52
CA LEU A 230 2.76 -2.24 -7.44
C LEU A 230 4.14 -2.22 -6.75
N VAL A 231 5.14 -2.91 -7.32
CA VAL A 231 6.55 -2.86 -6.87
C VAL A 231 7.14 -1.49 -7.20
N GLN A 232 6.79 -0.95 -8.37
CA GLN A 232 7.08 0.41 -8.81
C GLN A 232 5.85 0.95 -9.53
N ASP A 233 5.32 2.07 -9.05
CA ASP A 233 4.14 2.70 -9.64
C ASP A 233 4.53 3.49 -10.90
N PRO A 234 4.03 3.14 -12.11
CA PRO A 234 4.35 3.87 -13.34
C PRO A 234 3.82 5.31 -13.35
N ARG A 235 2.94 5.68 -12.41
CA ARG A 235 2.56 7.09 -12.14
C ARG A 235 3.74 7.94 -11.66
N MET A 236 4.82 7.31 -11.20
CA MET A 236 6.03 8.01 -10.80
C MET A 236 6.95 8.36 -11.98
N HIS A 237 6.67 7.92 -13.22
CA HIS A 237 7.52 8.21 -14.39
C HIS A 237 6.71 8.69 -15.60
N LYS A 238 6.18 9.91 -15.51
CA LYS A 238 6.09 10.90 -16.62
C LYS A 238 5.51 12.22 -16.10
N ARG A 239 6.31 12.99 -15.36
CA ARG A 239 6.20 14.44 -15.30
C ARG A 239 7.60 15.01 -15.36
N SER A 240 7.86 15.89 -16.33
CA SER A 240 8.79 17.00 -16.12
C SER A 240 8.36 17.66 -14.79
N GLY A 241 9.16 17.45 -13.74
CA GLY A 241 8.66 17.32 -12.38
C GLY A 241 8.10 18.60 -11.73
N PRO A 242 7.09 18.47 -10.86
CA PRO A 242 7.12 19.16 -9.57
C PRO A 242 8.13 18.43 -8.66
N ARG A 243 8.90 19.18 -7.87
CA ARG A 243 10.11 18.67 -7.18
C ARG A 243 9.81 17.43 -6.30
N THR A 244 10.79 16.52 -6.26
CA THR A 244 10.84 15.19 -5.61
C THR A 244 10.40 15.13 -4.14
N TRP A 245 10.25 16.27 -3.45
CA TRP A 245 9.99 16.36 -2.01
C TRP A 245 8.50 16.38 -1.60
N GLU A 246 7.55 16.55 -2.53
CA GLU A 246 6.10 16.63 -2.20
C GLU A 246 5.52 15.33 -1.60
N ARG A 247 6.13 14.19 -1.94
CA ARG A 247 5.78 12.87 -1.40
C ARG A 247 6.31 12.62 0.01
N PHE A 248 7.22 13.48 0.50
CA PHE A 248 7.86 13.29 1.79
C PHE A 248 7.08 13.96 2.93
N VAL A 249 7.01 13.28 4.07
CA VAL A 249 6.37 13.74 5.30
C VAL A 249 7.30 13.49 6.48
N LEU A 250 7.65 14.57 7.18
CA LEU A 250 8.41 14.54 8.44
C LEU A 250 7.46 14.25 9.61
N HIS A 251 7.79 13.28 10.45
CA HIS A 251 7.10 13.01 11.71
C HIS A 251 7.97 13.45 12.90
N SER A 252 7.41 14.22 13.84
CA SER A 252 8.11 14.62 15.07
C SER A 252 7.13 15.01 16.20
N GLY A 253 7.64 15.27 17.40
CA GLY A 253 6.88 15.85 18.51
C GLY A 253 6.88 17.39 18.53
N GLY A 254 7.65 18.03 17.65
CA GLY A 254 7.77 19.49 17.54
C GLY A 254 8.40 20.17 18.75
N ALA A 255 9.14 19.45 19.60
CA ALA A 255 9.80 19.99 20.77
C ALA A 255 10.94 20.96 20.41
N ARG A 256 11.34 21.80 21.37
CA ARG A 256 12.54 22.65 21.24
C ARG A 256 13.77 21.78 20.96
N GLY A 257 14.68 22.24 20.10
CA GLY A 257 15.94 21.56 19.80
C GLY A 257 15.90 20.85 18.45
N ALA A 258 16.22 19.56 18.43
CA ALA A 258 16.34 18.79 17.20
C ALA A 258 15.03 18.72 16.40
N GLU A 259 13.90 18.43 17.04
CA GLU A 259 12.60 18.27 16.36
C GLU A 259 12.13 19.56 15.69
N SER A 260 12.29 20.70 16.36
CA SER A 260 11.98 22.00 15.77
C SER A 260 12.91 22.37 14.61
N ALA A 261 14.21 22.01 14.69
CA ALA A 261 15.16 22.22 13.60
C ALA A 261 14.89 21.32 12.39
N PHE A 262 14.47 20.07 12.61
CA PHE A 262 13.97 19.20 11.56
C PHE A 262 12.75 19.83 10.87
N GLY A 263 11.78 20.32 11.63
CA GLY A 263 10.59 20.97 11.07
C GLY A 263 10.88 22.28 10.34
N GLU A 264 11.74 23.14 10.89
CA GLU A 264 12.24 24.36 10.23
C GLU A 264 12.89 24.04 8.87
N THR A 265 13.70 22.98 8.84
CA THR A 265 14.40 22.58 7.62
C THR A 265 13.44 21.96 6.62
N ALA A 266 12.54 21.07 7.06
CA ALA A 266 11.48 20.53 6.22
C ALA A 266 10.62 21.64 5.60
N GLU A 267 10.22 22.63 6.40
CA GLU A 267 9.46 23.79 5.94
C GLU A 267 10.21 24.59 4.86
N ARG A 268 11.52 24.85 5.03
CA ARG A 268 12.35 25.52 4.00
C ARG A 268 12.39 24.75 2.67
N TYR A 269 12.37 23.43 2.73
CA TYR A 269 12.36 22.56 1.54
C TYR A 269 10.94 22.28 1.02
N GLY A 270 9.89 22.84 1.64
CA GLY A 270 8.49 22.60 1.25
C GLY A 270 7.89 21.28 1.74
N ILE A 271 8.65 20.48 2.48
CA ILE A 271 8.23 19.16 2.96
C ILE A 271 7.08 19.30 3.97
N ARG A 272 6.11 18.38 3.86
CA ARG A 272 4.99 18.28 4.79
C ARG A 272 5.50 17.78 6.14
N GLU A 273 4.93 18.28 7.23
CA GLU A 273 5.25 17.77 8.57
C GLU A 273 3.97 17.37 9.31
N ILE A 274 4.09 16.33 10.13
CA ILE A 274 3.11 15.94 11.14
C ILE A 274 3.78 16.05 12.50
N THR A 275 3.28 17.00 13.29
CA THR A 275 3.75 17.29 14.64
C THR A 275 2.77 16.69 15.63
N PHE A 276 3.13 15.56 16.23
CA PHE A 276 2.29 14.86 17.20
C PHE A 276 2.26 15.59 18.53
N THR A 277 1.07 15.84 19.04
CA THR A 277 0.87 16.57 20.29
C THR A 277 -0.33 16.04 21.06
N PHE A 278 -0.46 16.42 22.33
CA PHE A 278 -1.61 16.10 23.17
C PHE A 278 -1.94 17.28 24.09
N ASN A 279 -3.05 17.20 24.80
CA ASN A 279 -3.44 18.24 25.75
C ASN A 279 -2.48 18.30 26.95
N GLY A 280 -1.91 19.47 27.24
CA GLY A 280 -0.85 19.66 28.23
C GLY A 280 0.57 19.31 27.74
N HIS A 281 0.80 19.32 26.42
CA HIS A 281 2.13 19.13 25.84
C HIS A 281 2.91 20.46 25.79
N ASP A 282 3.45 20.88 26.94
CA ASP A 282 3.98 22.24 27.14
C ASP A 282 5.35 22.50 26.48
N ASN A 283 6.09 21.45 26.09
CA ASN A 283 7.44 21.56 25.54
C ASN A 283 7.50 21.71 24.01
N ARG A 284 6.35 21.71 23.34
CA ARG A 284 6.24 21.87 21.88
C ARG A 284 6.41 23.33 21.50
N VAL A 285 7.26 23.60 20.51
CA VAL A 285 7.48 24.94 19.96
C VAL A 285 6.99 25.08 18.51
N ARG A 286 6.86 23.96 17.77
CA ARG A 286 6.25 23.97 16.43
C ARG A 286 4.72 23.99 16.52
N ASN A 287 4.09 24.76 15.64
CA ASN A 287 2.63 24.88 15.53
C ASN A 287 2.10 24.48 14.14
N ARG A 288 2.95 23.97 13.25
CA ARG A 288 2.59 23.50 11.91
C ARG A 288 2.45 21.97 11.91
N GLY A 289 1.51 21.47 11.11
CA GLY A 289 1.27 20.03 10.97
C GLY A 289 0.69 19.34 12.21
N LEU A 290 0.02 20.06 13.12
CA LEU A 290 -0.40 19.52 14.41
C LEU A 290 -1.38 18.35 14.27
N ARG A 291 -1.03 17.20 14.86
CA ARG A 291 -1.92 16.06 15.07
C ARG A 291 -2.12 15.85 16.56
N TYR A 292 -3.33 16.15 17.05
CA TYR A 292 -3.68 15.96 18.45
C TYR A 292 -4.05 14.49 18.70
N LEU A 293 -3.33 13.87 19.62
CA LEU A 293 -3.58 12.52 20.12
C LEU A 293 -4.59 12.61 21.27
N SER A 294 -5.72 11.91 21.14
CA SER A 294 -6.67 11.71 22.23
C SER A 294 -6.09 10.78 23.29
N ASP A 295 -6.73 10.69 24.47
CA ASP A 295 -6.32 9.73 25.49
C ASP A 295 -6.41 8.27 24.97
N ALA A 296 -7.36 7.98 24.06
CA ALA A 296 -7.46 6.68 23.39
C ALA A 296 -6.30 6.43 22.42
N ASP A 297 -5.88 7.45 21.65
CA ASP A 297 -4.71 7.33 20.77
C ASP A 297 -3.43 7.12 21.58
N LEU A 298 -3.25 7.88 22.67
CA LEU A 298 -2.11 7.73 23.57
C LEU A 298 -2.04 6.33 24.19
N GLN A 299 -3.18 5.71 24.47
CA GLN A 299 -3.24 4.32 24.96
C GLN A 299 -2.71 3.30 23.94
N LEU A 300 -2.83 3.54 22.64
CA LEU A 300 -2.27 2.65 21.61
C LEU A 300 -0.73 2.57 21.68
N GLY A 301 -0.09 3.64 22.13
CA GLY A 301 1.34 3.70 22.40
C GLY A 301 1.72 3.39 23.85
N ASP A 302 0.78 2.89 24.67
CA ASP A 302 1.05 2.66 26.09
C ASP A 302 2.09 1.57 26.29
N VAL A 303 3.03 1.88 27.18
CA VAL A 303 4.13 1.00 27.54
C VAL A 303 4.46 1.24 29.01
N SER A 304 4.77 0.17 29.73
CA SER A 304 5.19 0.26 31.12
C SER A 304 6.46 1.10 31.21
N LEU A 305 6.46 2.17 32.02
CA LEU A 305 7.67 2.95 32.29
C LEU A 305 8.78 2.09 32.89
N ARG A 306 8.45 1.03 33.65
CA ARG A 306 9.45 0.06 34.12
C ARG A 306 10.12 -0.68 32.97
N TYR A 307 9.36 -1.03 31.94
CA TYR A 307 9.90 -1.66 30.73
C TYR A 307 10.84 -0.70 29.98
N VAL A 308 10.40 0.55 29.78
CA VAL A 308 11.22 1.58 29.13
C VAL A 308 12.50 1.83 29.92
N SER A 309 12.40 1.95 31.24
CA SER A 309 13.55 2.15 32.13
C SER A 309 14.54 0.98 32.08
N HIS A 310 14.03 -0.26 32.15
CA HIS A 310 14.86 -1.45 32.05
C HIS A 310 15.57 -1.56 30.70
N ARG A 311 14.87 -1.25 29.61
CA ARG A 311 15.43 -1.28 28.25
C ARG A 311 16.49 -0.21 28.01
N LEU A 312 16.29 0.98 28.55
CA LEU A 312 17.18 2.11 28.35
C LEU A 312 18.25 2.25 29.46
N GLY A 313 18.33 1.30 30.40
CA GLY A 313 19.31 1.30 31.48
C GLY A 313 19.21 2.49 32.44
N ARG A 314 18.05 3.14 32.56
CA ARG A 314 17.89 4.39 33.34
C ARG A 314 16.47 4.58 33.84
N GLU A 315 16.28 5.37 34.90
CA GLU A 315 14.93 5.64 35.43
C GLU A 315 14.29 6.88 34.81
N PHE A 316 12.98 6.77 34.54
CA PHE A 316 12.14 7.89 34.11
C PHE A 316 11.18 8.29 35.23
N PRO A 317 10.96 9.60 35.47
CA PRO A 317 9.96 10.05 36.43
C PRO A 317 8.57 9.52 36.06
N ALA A 318 7.88 8.93 37.03
CA ALA A 318 6.54 8.38 36.85
C ALA A 318 5.45 9.47 36.83
N THR A 319 5.66 10.53 36.05
CA THR A 319 4.69 11.62 35.88
C THR A 319 3.80 11.37 34.66
N VAL A 320 2.57 11.91 34.70
CA VAL A 320 1.62 11.82 33.58
C VAL A 320 2.22 12.42 32.31
N SER A 321 2.93 13.54 32.42
CA SER A 321 3.58 14.22 31.29
C SER A 321 4.66 13.35 30.63
N VAL A 322 5.53 12.69 31.42
CA VAL A 322 6.57 11.80 30.86
C VAL A 322 5.94 10.59 30.18
N ARG A 323 4.91 9.99 30.78
CA ARG A 323 4.17 8.88 30.16
C ARG A 323 3.57 9.29 28.81
N ARG A 324 2.88 10.43 28.75
CA ARG A 324 2.25 10.92 27.52
C ARG A 324 3.28 11.23 26.42
N ILE A 325 4.46 11.74 26.79
CA ILE A 325 5.57 11.93 25.84
C ILE A 325 6.01 10.58 25.25
N ILE A 326 6.26 9.57 26.10
CA ILE A 326 6.67 8.23 25.67
C ILE A 326 5.61 7.59 24.75
N GLN A 327 4.33 7.72 25.10
CA GLN A 327 3.21 7.28 24.26
C GLN A 327 3.20 8.00 22.90
N SER A 328 3.44 9.31 22.88
CA SER A 328 3.47 10.07 21.63
C SER A 328 4.64 9.70 20.71
N ILE A 329 5.80 9.32 21.26
CA ILE A 329 6.98 8.89 20.47
C ILE A 329 6.65 7.65 19.63
N TRP A 330 5.81 6.75 20.15
CA TRP A 330 5.34 5.59 19.38
C TRP A 330 4.64 6.00 18.09
N HIS A 331 3.79 7.03 18.14
CA HIS A 331 3.05 7.55 16.98
C HIS A 331 3.96 8.26 15.98
N GLN A 332 5.04 8.88 16.46
CA GLN A 332 6.05 9.51 15.59
C GLN A 332 6.83 8.46 14.79
N VAL A 333 7.22 7.36 15.45
CA VAL A 333 8.14 6.35 14.88
C VAL A 333 7.42 5.26 14.09
N ARG A 334 6.26 4.79 14.54
CA ARG A 334 5.53 3.67 13.93
C ARG A 334 5.35 3.80 12.40
N PRO A 335 4.87 4.92 11.84
CA PRO A 335 4.59 5.03 10.40
C PRO A 335 5.85 5.24 9.54
N CYS A 336 7.01 5.47 10.15
CA CYS A 336 8.22 5.88 9.43
C CYS A 336 9.13 4.68 9.11
N GLN A 337 9.61 4.53 7.88
CA GLN A 337 10.62 3.50 7.56
C GLN A 337 12.03 3.95 7.94
N GLN A 338 12.29 5.27 7.89
CA GLN A 338 13.55 5.89 8.29
C GLN A 338 13.36 6.73 9.55
N VAL A 339 14.30 6.62 10.48
CA VAL A 339 14.31 7.37 11.74
C VAL A 339 15.67 8.04 11.90
N PHE A 340 15.66 9.37 11.94
CA PHE A 340 16.84 10.20 12.14
C PHE A 340 16.80 10.79 13.54
N VAL A 341 17.87 10.54 14.29
CA VAL A 341 17.98 10.94 15.69
C VAL A 341 19.18 11.86 15.86
N ILE A 342 18.98 13.03 16.47
CA ILE A 342 20.10 13.84 16.97
C ILE A 342 20.27 13.58 18.46
N GLY A 343 21.42 13.04 18.86
CA GLY A 343 21.62 12.64 20.25
C GLY A 343 23.08 12.31 20.59
N GLN A 344 23.25 11.44 21.57
CA GLN A 344 24.54 10.93 22.04
C GLN A 344 24.39 9.42 22.26
N ILE A 345 25.21 8.62 21.59
CA ILE A 345 25.24 7.17 21.76
C ILE A 345 26.04 6.88 23.04
N GLN A 346 25.45 6.14 23.95
CA GLN A 346 26.06 5.75 25.23
C GLN A 346 26.93 4.50 25.06
N GLU A 347 27.73 4.18 26.09
CA GLU A 347 28.58 2.98 26.10
C GLU A 347 27.78 1.67 26.00
N ASP A 348 26.54 1.66 26.52
CA ASP A 348 25.60 0.53 26.39
C ASP A 348 24.93 0.44 25.01
N GLY A 349 25.30 1.33 24.09
CA GLY A 349 24.79 1.41 22.74
C GLY A 349 23.43 2.09 22.61
N THR A 350 22.77 2.52 23.70
CA THR A 350 21.50 3.25 23.64
C THR A 350 21.70 4.75 23.38
N VAL A 351 20.66 5.45 22.93
CA VAL A 351 20.72 6.91 22.75
C VAL A 351 20.29 7.62 24.04
N ARG A 352 20.93 8.74 24.38
CA ARG A 352 20.67 9.50 25.60
C ARG A 352 19.27 10.13 25.65
N GLY A 353 18.62 10.08 26.82
CA GLY A 353 17.39 10.81 27.15
C GLY A 353 16.10 10.11 26.70
N GLY A 354 14.98 10.85 26.72
CA GLY A 354 13.67 10.33 26.27
C GLY A 354 13.63 9.99 24.78
N THR A 355 14.46 10.65 23.97
CA THR A 355 14.72 10.33 22.56
C THR A 355 15.21 8.90 22.36
N GLY A 356 15.91 8.33 23.35
CA GLY A 356 16.37 6.94 23.32
C GLY A 356 15.26 5.94 23.12
N TRP A 357 14.05 6.23 23.62
CA TRP A 357 12.89 5.37 23.40
C TRP A 357 12.50 5.26 21.92
N GLY A 358 12.56 6.36 21.17
CA GLY A 358 12.27 6.35 19.73
C GLY A 358 13.30 5.56 18.94
N ALA A 359 14.58 5.66 19.32
CA ALA A 359 15.65 4.84 18.75
C ALA A 359 15.46 3.35 19.05
N GLU A 360 15.07 2.97 20.27
CA GLU A 360 14.80 1.57 20.63
C GLU A 360 13.58 1.00 19.92
N LEU A 361 12.52 1.79 19.73
CA LEU A 361 11.38 1.39 18.90
C LEU A 361 11.81 1.12 17.46
N ALA A 362 12.65 2.00 16.89
CA ALA A 362 13.17 1.84 15.55
C ALA A 362 14.01 0.55 15.40
N ARG A 363 14.90 0.27 16.37
CA ARG A 363 15.67 -0.99 16.42
C ARG A 363 14.76 -2.22 16.46
N ARG A 364 13.75 -2.21 17.33
CA ARG A 364 12.86 -3.36 17.53
C ARG A 364 12.00 -3.67 16.31
N TRP A 365 11.65 -2.65 15.53
CA TRP A 365 10.83 -2.79 14.33
C TRP A 365 11.64 -2.86 13.04
N ASP A 366 12.95 -3.09 13.14
CA ASP A 366 13.87 -3.20 12.00
C ASP A 366 13.75 -2.02 11.02
N LYS A 367 13.58 -0.82 11.57
CA LYS A 367 13.53 0.43 10.82
C LYS A 367 14.94 0.91 10.51
N GLU A 368 15.11 1.64 9.42
CA GLU A 368 16.39 2.24 9.09
C GLU A 368 16.70 3.39 10.06
N LEU A 369 17.52 3.09 11.05
CA LEU A 369 17.84 3.98 12.16
C LEU A 369 19.21 4.64 11.97
N HIS A 370 19.21 5.97 11.96
CA HIS A 370 20.40 6.79 11.92
C HIS A 370 20.47 7.71 13.14
N VAL A 371 21.63 7.78 13.79
CA VAL A 371 21.89 8.67 14.92
C VAL A 371 23.07 9.56 14.59
N PHE A 372 22.86 10.88 14.61
CA PHE A 372 23.96 11.83 14.66
C PHE A 372 24.39 11.99 16.11
N ASP A 373 25.60 11.54 16.41
CA ASP A 373 26.19 11.72 17.72
C ASP A 373 26.84 13.12 17.79
N GLN A 374 26.32 13.99 18.65
CA GLN A 374 26.79 15.38 18.73
C GLN A 374 28.23 15.52 19.27
N ASP A 375 28.70 14.56 20.08
CA ASP A 375 30.06 14.59 20.63
C ASP A 375 31.07 14.11 19.59
N LYS A 376 30.73 13.02 18.90
CA LYS A 376 31.55 12.44 17.82
C LYS A 376 31.42 13.21 16.50
N LYS A 377 30.41 14.07 16.38
CA LYS A 377 30.10 14.90 15.20
C LYS A 377 29.98 14.09 13.91
N THR A 378 29.39 12.90 13.99
CA THR A 378 29.21 12.02 12.83
C THR A 378 27.92 11.22 12.92
N TRP A 379 27.44 10.75 11.77
CA TRP A 379 26.27 9.90 11.65
C TRP A 379 26.64 8.42 11.79
N PHE A 380 25.82 7.69 12.54
CA PHE A 380 25.88 6.25 12.67
C PHE A 380 24.57 5.61 12.22
N ARG A 381 24.65 4.48 11.52
CA ARG A 381 23.52 3.61 11.18
C ARG A 381 23.56 2.36 12.07
N TRP A 382 22.40 1.92 12.53
CA TRP A 382 22.27 0.61 13.19
C TRP A 382 22.16 -0.49 12.14
N ASP A 383 22.98 -1.54 12.24
CA ASP A 383 22.97 -2.69 11.32
C ASP A 383 22.26 -3.94 11.89
N GLY A 384 21.71 -3.83 13.11
CA GLY A 384 21.14 -4.95 13.86
C GLY A 384 22.02 -5.41 15.03
N GLN A 385 23.31 -5.12 15.01
CA GLN A 385 24.29 -5.55 16.02
C GLN A 385 25.15 -4.40 16.56
N ALA A 386 25.56 -3.47 15.69
CA ALA A 386 26.50 -2.41 15.99
C ALA A 386 26.13 -1.09 15.28
N TRP A 387 26.77 -0.02 15.75
CA TRP A 387 26.72 1.29 15.12
C TRP A 387 27.84 1.42 14.09
N LEU A 388 27.48 1.62 12.83
CA LEU A 388 28.41 1.82 11.72
C LEU A 388 28.40 3.27 11.26
N ASN A 389 29.55 3.85 10.92
CA ASN A 389 29.60 5.17 10.31
C ASN A 389 28.76 5.19 9.02
N ALA A 390 27.95 6.24 8.85
CA ALA A 390 27.04 6.36 7.72
C ALA A 390 27.00 7.79 7.19
N THR A 391 26.57 7.94 5.94
CA THR A 391 26.20 9.23 5.36
C THR A 391 24.75 9.15 4.93
N PRO A 392 23.79 9.43 5.82
CA PRO A 392 22.38 9.21 5.53
C PRO A 392 21.84 10.14 4.46
N VAL A 393 20.85 9.63 3.74
CA VAL A 393 19.92 10.35 2.85
C VAL A 393 18.49 9.97 3.20
N ILE A 394 17.57 10.91 3.03
CA ILE A 394 16.14 10.70 3.22
C ILE A 394 15.58 10.08 1.95
N GLY A 395 15.38 8.77 1.96
CA GLY A 395 14.87 7.97 0.84
C GLY A 395 13.43 7.50 1.04
N SER A 396 12.93 7.49 2.27
CA SER A 396 11.57 7.05 2.60
C SER A 396 10.57 8.20 2.58
N PRO A 397 9.40 8.07 1.92
CA PRO A 397 8.34 9.07 1.93
C PRO A 397 7.87 9.46 3.34
N MET A 398 7.91 8.54 4.30
CA MET A 398 7.64 8.85 5.71
C MET A 398 8.91 8.63 6.53
N PHE A 399 9.36 9.67 7.22
CA PHE A 399 10.54 9.62 8.07
C PHE A 399 10.34 10.39 9.37
N ALA A 400 10.95 9.92 10.45
CA ALA A 400 10.89 10.57 11.75
C ALA A 400 12.16 11.39 12.00
N GLY A 401 11.99 12.63 12.45
CA GLY A 401 13.08 13.49 12.92
C GLY A 401 12.91 13.74 14.41
N ILE A 402 13.63 13.00 15.24
CA ILE A 402 13.57 13.07 16.70
C ILE A 402 14.92 13.48 17.27
N GLY A 403 14.97 13.97 18.50
CA GLY A 403 16.28 14.28 19.06
C GLY A 403 16.26 14.97 20.41
N THR A 404 17.46 15.38 20.81
CA THR A 404 17.73 16.15 22.02
C THR A 404 17.07 17.53 22.00
N ALA A 405 16.68 18.01 23.18
CA ALA A 405 16.28 19.40 23.37
C ALA A 405 17.46 20.38 23.33
N HIS A 406 18.67 19.88 23.61
CA HIS A 406 19.93 20.63 23.58
C HIS A 406 20.65 20.41 22.26
N LEU A 407 20.11 21.02 21.20
CA LEU A 407 20.70 20.98 19.86
C LEU A 407 21.95 21.87 19.80
N THR A 408 23.06 21.30 19.35
CA THR A 408 24.32 22.01 19.07
C THR A 408 24.36 22.53 17.63
N ASP A 409 25.30 23.43 17.33
CA ASP A 409 25.49 23.92 15.96
C ASP A 409 25.87 22.80 14.98
N SER A 410 26.71 21.85 15.41
CA SER A 410 27.04 20.66 14.60
C SER A 410 25.81 19.78 14.35
N GLY A 411 24.95 19.61 15.36
CA GLY A 411 23.67 18.90 15.21
C GLY A 411 22.74 19.60 14.22
N ARG A 412 22.63 20.94 14.28
CA ARG A 412 21.84 21.72 13.33
C ARG A 412 22.39 21.59 11.91
N GLN A 413 23.70 21.76 11.74
CA GLN A 413 24.36 21.61 10.44
C GLN A 413 24.20 20.18 9.88
N ALA A 414 24.19 19.16 10.73
CA ALA A 414 23.95 17.78 10.31
C ALA A 414 22.54 17.57 9.75
N ILE A 415 21.52 18.21 10.33
CA ILE A 415 20.15 18.21 9.80
C ILE A 415 20.11 18.92 8.45
N GLU A 416 20.70 20.12 8.35
CA GLU A 416 20.71 20.89 7.11
C GLU A 416 21.42 20.14 5.98
N SER A 417 22.59 19.56 6.28
CA SER A 417 23.36 18.75 5.34
C SER A 417 22.61 17.47 4.94
N LEU A 418 21.83 16.88 5.84
CA LEU A 418 20.99 15.71 5.52
C LEU A 418 19.93 16.08 4.48
N PHE A 419 19.22 17.20 4.65
CA PHE A 419 18.22 17.66 3.70
C PHE A 419 18.84 18.11 2.38
N GLU A 420 19.97 18.82 2.44
CA GLU A 420 20.70 19.24 1.24
C GLU A 420 21.18 18.05 0.41
N ARG A 421 21.75 17.01 1.05
CA ARG A 421 22.12 15.78 0.34
C ARG A 421 20.92 15.05 -0.25
N SER A 422 19.76 15.14 0.38
CA SER A 422 18.56 14.39 -0.02
C SER A 422 17.71 15.11 -1.07
N PHE A 423 17.71 16.44 -1.06
CA PHE A 423 16.77 17.28 -1.82
C PHE A 423 17.42 18.50 -2.49
N GLY A 424 18.74 18.67 -2.38
CA GLY A 424 19.49 19.77 -2.96
C GLY A 424 19.72 19.63 -4.48
N PRO A 425 20.30 20.65 -5.15
CA PRO A 425 20.39 20.77 -6.60
C PRO A 425 21.29 19.77 -7.36
N GLY A 426 21.63 18.63 -6.77
CA GLY A 426 22.49 17.60 -7.37
C GLY A 426 22.15 16.17 -6.93
N GLY A 427 20.94 15.94 -6.43
CA GLY A 427 20.44 14.62 -6.00
C GLY A 427 19.53 13.92 -7.00
N ASP A 428 19.53 14.35 -8.28
CA ASP A 428 18.82 13.70 -9.39
C ASP A 428 19.70 12.67 -10.11
#